data_AF-A0A1U7J9D5-F1
#
_entry.id   AF-A0A1U7J9D5-F1
#
_cell.length_a   1.000
_cell.length_b   1.000
_cell.length_c   1.000
_cell.angle_alpha   90.00
_cell.angle_beta   90.00
_cell.angle_gamma   90.00
#
_symmetry.space_group_name_H-M   'P 1'
#
loop_
_entity.id
_entity.type
_entity.pdbx_description
1 polymer ?
#
loop_
_entity_poly.entity_id
_entity_poly.type
_entity_poly.pdbx_seq_one_letter_code
_entity_poly.pdbx_strand_id
1 'polypeptide(L)'
;MAQFISKREAIQYLKLSDTTLKRYRLQGVLIEGIHWVRINSRCIRYNLELMQDWLHNRHDPVAHQRAIRIYQASLLSNRKKPSHSTTRNDSTKLKNSK
;
A
#
# COMPACT_ATOMS: atom_id res chain seq x y z
N MET A 1 -11.89 -1.16 -5.91
CA MET A 1 -10.43 -1.02 -6.17
C MET A 1 -9.84 -0.42 -4.92
N ALA A 2 -8.89 -1.07 -4.27
CA ALA A 2 -8.37 -0.57 -3.01
C ALA A 2 -7.71 0.81 -3.16
N GLN A 3 -8.23 1.79 -2.43
CA GLN A 3 -7.74 3.16 -2.45
C GLN A 3 -6.61 3.35 -1.45
N PHE A 4 -5.42 3.70 -1.96
CA PHE A 4 -4.24 3.97 -1.16
C PHE A 4 -4.09 5.47 -0.86
N ILE A 5 -4.39 5.83 0.37
CA ILE A 5 -4.39 7.22 0.85
C ILE A 5 -3.15 7.57 1.66
N SER A 6 -2.83 8.85 1.76
CA SER A 6 -1.76 9.37 2.58
C SER A 6 -2.10 9.31 4.08
N LYS A 7 -1.09 9.53 4.93
CA LYS A 7 -1.26 9.61 6.39
C LYS A 7 -2.30 10.67 6.81
N ARG A 8 -2.27 11.84 6.17
CA ARG A 8 -3.17 12.96 6.52
C ARG A 8 -4.63 12.60 6.21
N GLU A 9 -4.85 12.03 5.03
CA GLU A 9 -6.18 11.55 4.63
C GLU A 9 -6.65 10.42 5.56
N ALA A 10 -5.77 9.48 5.93
CA ALA A 10 -6.13 8.38 6.84
C ALA A 10 -6.61 8.90 8.20
N ILE A 11 -5.94 9.91 8.76
CA ILE A 11 -6.35 10.57 10.00
C ILE A 11 -7.75 11.20 9.85
N GLN A 12 -8.00 11.87 8.74
CA GLN A 12 -9.28 12.53 8.47
C GLN A 12 -10.42 11.54 8.28
N TYR A 13 -10.24 10.49 7.48
CA TYR A 13 -11.27 9.51 7.18
C TYR A 13 -11.55 8.55 8.33
N LEU A 14 -10.50 8.09 9.01
CA LEU A 14 -10.63 7.08 10.07
C LEU A 14 -10.87 7.72 11.45
N LYS A 15 -10.79 9.05 11.55
CA LYS A 15 -10.88 9.80 12.81
C LYS A 15 -9.90 9.29 13.88
N LEU A 16 -8.73 8.80 13.45
CA LEU A 16 -7.66 8.31 14.31
C LEU A 16 -6.54 9.34 14.39
N SER A 17 -5.92 9.49 15.56
CA SER A 17 -4.73 10.34 15.69
C SER A 17 -3.52 9.72 14.99
N ASP A 18 -2.56 10.57 14.61
CA ASP A 18 -1.28 10.12 14.05
C ASP A 18 -0.54 9.16 14.99
N THR A 19 -0.55 9.49 16.29
CA THR A 19 0.06 8.67 17.33
C THR A 19 -0.57 7.29 17.41
N THR A 20 -1.89 7.20 17.25
CA THR A 20 -2.64 5.93 17.26
C THR A 20 -2.30 5.09 16.02
N LEU A 21 -2.29 5.70 14.83
CA LEU A 21 -1.87 5.03 13.59
C LEU A 21 -0.43 4.51 13.66
N LYS A 22 0.49 5.31 14.22
CA LYS A 22 1.87 4.87 14.47
C LYS A 22 1.90 3.71 15.45
N ARG A 23 1.14 3.77 16.55
CA ARG A 23 1.08 2.71 17.56
C ARG A 23 0.60 1.40 16.96
N TYR A 24 -0.49 1.40 16.19
CA TYR A 24 -1.01 0.17 15.58
C TYR A 24 -0.06 -0.47 14.57
N ARG A 25 0.72 0.34 13.83
CA ARG A 25 1.78 -0.19 12.97
C ARG A 25 2.91 -0.81 13.78
N LEU A 26 3.39 -0.13 14.82
CA LEU A 26 4.49 -0.63 15.65
C LEU A 26 4.10 -1.86 16.48
N GLN A 27 2.83 -1.98 16.88
CA GLN A 27 2.29 -3.15 17.59
C GLN A 27 2.03 -4.35 16.68
N GLY A 28 2.18 -4.22 15.35
CA GLY A 28 1.89 -5.29 14.41
C GLY A 28 0.40 -5.55 14.16
N VAL A 29 -0.48 -4.69 14.70
CA VAL A 29 -1.93 -4.76 14.47
C VAL A 29 -2.25 -4.47 13.01
N LEU A 30 -1.54 -3.51 12.40
CA LEU A 30 -1.64 -3.19 10.98
C LEU A 30 -0.46 -3.80 10.22
N ILE A 31 -0.78 -4.84 9.45
CA ILE A 31 0.19 -5.62 8.65
C ILE A 31 0.69 -4.82 7.44
N GLU A 32 2.02 -4.74 7.28
CA GLU A 32 2.69 -4.16 6.11
C GLU A 32 2.40 -4.99 4.84
N GLY A 33 2.18 -4.34 3.71
CA GLY A 33 1.78 -4.98 2.45
C GLY A 33 0.27 -5.20 2.31
N ILE A 34 -0.50 -5.11 3.42
CA ILE A 34 -1.95 -5.31 3.45
C ILE A 34 -2.66 -4.02 3.83
N HIS A 35 -2.45 -3.55 5.06
CA HIS A 35 -3.10 -2.36 5.61
C HIS A 35 -2.37 -1.08 5.21
N TRP A 36 -1.06 -1.17 5.04
CA TRP A 36 -0.22 -0.07 4.63
C TRP A 36 0.92 -0.59 3.79
N VAL A 37 1.40 0.25 2.87
CA VAL A 37 2.53 -0.08 1.99
C VAL A 37 3.56 1.04 2.06
N ARG A 38 4.83 0.63 2.04
CA ARG A 38 5.95 1.56 1.93
C ARG A 38 6.25 1.79 0.45
N ILE A 39 6.10 3.03 -0.02
CA ILE A 39 6.43 3.42 -1.39
C ILE A 39 7.93 3.71 -1.51
N ASN A 40 8.48 4.36 -0.48
CA ASN A 40 9.91 4.60 -0.34
C ASN A 40 10.24 4.79 1.16
N SER A 41 11.51 5.08 1.49
CA SER A 41 11.95 5.24 2.88
C SER A 41 11.19 6.30 3.69
N ARG A 42 10.55 7.28 3.02
CA ARG A 42 9.85 8.42 3.64
C ARG A 42 8.34 8.42 3.42
N CYS A 43 7.81 7.62 2.48
CA CYS A 43 6.42 7.69 2.05
C CYS A 43 5.70 6.37 2.28
N ILE A 44 4.62 6.45 3.05
CA ILE A 44 3.76 5.33 3.40
C ILE A 44 2.33 5.67 2.98
N ARG A 45 1.65 4.70 2.39
CA ARG A 45 0.24 4.77 2.00
C ARG A 45 -0.56 3.76 2.82
N TYR A 46 -1.80 4.10 3.14
CA TYR A 46 -2.73 3.25 3.86
C TYR A 46 -3.85 2.78 2.94
N ASN A 47 -4.22 1.52 3.05
CA ASN A 47 -5.36 0.95 2.35
C ASN A 47 -6.64 1.35 3.09
N LEU A 48 -7.40 2.30 2.54
CA LEU A 48 -8.56 2.87 3.22
C LEU A 48 -9.64 1.81 3.52
N GLU A 49 -9.95 0.94 2.56
CA GLU A 49 -11.00 -0.07 2.70
C GLU A 49 -10.68 -1.05 3.84
N LEU A 50 -9.47 -1.62 3.86
CA LEU A 50 -9.07 -2.56 4.92
C LEU A 50 -8.91 -1.88 6.29
N MET A 51 -8.48 -0.63 6.32
CA MET A 51 -8.40 0.14 7.56
C MET A 51 -9.79 0.41 8.15
N GLN A 52 -10.79 0.70 7.30
CA GLN A 52 -12.18 0.89 7.73
C GLN A 52 -12.83 -0.41 8.18
N ASP A 53 -12.59 -1.50 7.44
CA ASP A 53 -13.04 -2.84 7.79
C ASP A 53 -12.45 -3.29 9.13
N TRP A 54 -11.13 -3.11 9.31
CA TRP A 54 -10.47 -3.39 10.59
C TRP A 54 -11.06 -2.59 11.75
N LEU A 55 -11.43 -1.32 11.51
CA LEU A 55 -12.02 -0.47 12.54
C LEU A 55 -13.43 -0.95 12.94
N HIS A 56 -14.24 -1.37 11.96
CA HIS A 56 -15.58 -1.93 12.21
C HIS A 56 -15.52 -3.31 12.84
N ASN A 57 -14.64 -4.18 12.32
CA ASN A 57 -14.49 -5.58 12.75
C ASN A 57 -13.44 -5.75 13.83
N ARG A 58 -13.11 -4.71 14.61
CA ARG A 58 -12.07 -4.78 15.65
C ARG A 58 -12.37 -5.84 16.72
N HIS A 59 -13.64 -6.16 16.92
CA HIS A 59 -14.11 -7.21 17.82
C HIS A 59 -14.32 -8.58 17.15
N ASP A 60 -14.23 -8.64 15.82
CA ASP A 60 -14.36 -9.87 15.03
C ASP A 60 -13.15 -10.05 14.09
N PRO A 61 -12.03 -10.61 14.60
CA PRO A 61 -10.84 -10.85 13.80
C PRO A 61 -11.09 -11.86 12.66
N VAL A 62 -12.12 -12.72 12.77
CA VAL A 62 -12.42 -13.73 11.75
C VAL A 62 -13.05 -13.07 10.52
N ALA A 63 -14.01 -12.16 10.74
CA ALA A 63 -14.58 -11.33 9.68
C ALA A 63 -13.48 -10.52 8.96
N HIS A 64 -12.61 -9.89 9.73
CA HIS A 64 -11.51 -9.11 9.17
C HIS A 64 -10.54 -9.98 8.35
N GLN A 65 -10.21 -11.19 8.82
CA GLN A 65 -9.36 -12.11 8.07
C GLN A 65 -9.99 -12.53 6.73
N ARG A 66 -11.32 -12.62 6.65
CA ARG A 66 -12.03 -12.88 5.38
C ARG A 66 -11.87 -11.69 4.42
N ALA A 67 -12.02 -10.46 4.90
CA ALA A 67 -11.81 -9.27 4.09
C ALA A 67 -10.39 -9.21 3.50
N ILE A 68 -9.37 -9.55 4.30
CA ILE A 68 -7.98 -9.67 3.83
C ILE A 68 -7.85 -10.71 2.70
N ARG A 69 -8.45 -11.90 2.85
CA ARG A 69 -8.40 -12.95 1.80
C ARG A 69 -9.05 -12.49 0.51
N ILE A 70 -10.21 -11.83 0.59
CA ILE A 70 -10.91 -11.30 -0.57
C ILE A 70 -10.04 -10.25 -1.28
N TYR A 71 -9.45 -9.34 -0.51
CA TYR A 71 -8.52 -8.34 -1.05
C TYR A 71 -7.33 -8.98 -1.78
N GLN A 72 -6.69 -9.98 -1.17
CA GLN A 72 -5.58 -10.70 -1.77
C GLN A 72 -5.99 -11.45 -3.05
N ALA A 73 -7.14 -12.11 -3.05
CA ALA A 73 -7.67 -12.79 -4.24
C ALA A 73 -7.90 -11.81 -5.39
N SER A 74 -8.44 -10.62 -5.10
CA SER A 74 -8.62 -9.55 -6.08
C SER A 74 -7.29 -9.09 -6.68
N LEU A 75 -6.25 -8.90 -5.86
CA LEU A 75 -4.91 -8.53 -6.32
C LEU A 75 -4.29 -9.58 -7.24
N LEU A 76 -4.41 -10.87 -6.90
CA LEU A 76 -3.88 -11.96 -7.70
C LEU A 76 -4.55 -12.03 -9.08
N SER A 77 -5.86 -11.79 -9.15
CA SER A 77 -6.60 -11.73 -10.42
C SER A 77 -6.17 -10.56 -11.31
N ASN A 78 -5.61 -9.50 -10.72
CA ASN A 78 -5.32 -8.24 -11.40
C ASN A 78 -3.82 -8.06 -11.77
N ARG A 79 -2.96 -9.07 -11.55
CA ARG A 79 -1.55 -9.03 -12.01
C ARG A 79 -1.49 -9.20 -13.52
N LYS A 80 -1.68 -8.12 -14.28
CA LYS A 80 -1.24 -8.07 -15.68
C LYS A 80 0.28 -8.25 -15.72
N LYS A 81 0.75 -9.17 -16.57
CA LYS A 81 2.18 -9.48 -16.77
C LYS A 81 2.95 -8.17 -16.98
N PRO A 82 4.11 -7.98 -16.33
CA PRO A 82 4.92 -6.79 -16.56
C PRO A 82 5.34 -6.77 -18.04
N SER A 83 4.82 -5.81 -18.80
CA SER A 83 5.34 -5.48 -20.12
C SER A 83 6.73 -4.88 -19.93
N HIS A 84 7.76 -5.68 -20.18
CA HIS A 84 9.15 -5.22 -20.26
C HIS A 84 9.26 -4.16 -21.37
N SER A 85 9.18 -2.88 -21.03
CA SER A 85 9.68 -1.81 -21.90
C SER A 85 11.15 -1.58 -21.56
N THR A 86 12.02 -2.41 -22.16
CA THR A 86 13.46 -2.17 -22.18
C THR A 86 13.72 -1.06 -23.20
N THR A 87 13.82 0.19 -22.75
CA THR A 87 14.41 1.26 -23.57
C THR A 87 15.80 1.55 -23.03
N ARG A 88 16.77 0.83 -23.59
CA ARG A 88 18.21 1.00 -23.36
C ARG A 88 18.72 1.91 -24.48
N ASN A 89 18.75 3.22 -24.27
CA ASN A 89 19.39 4.16 -25.19
C ASN A 89 20.64 4.72 -24.51
N ASP A 90 21.73 3.98 -24.65
CA ASP A 90 23.09 4.47 -24.41
C ASP A 90 23.54 5.21 -25.67
N SER A 91 23.60 6.53 -25.60
CA SER A 91 24.08 7.40 -26.68
C SER A 91 25.22 8.27 -26.15
N THR A 92 26.38 7.65 -25.85
CA THR A 92 27.65 8.38 -25.80
C THR A 92 28.41 8.16 -27.11
N LYS A 93 28.20 9.03 -28.10
CA LYS A 93 29.12 9.20 -29.22
C LYS A 93 29.75 10.58 -29.13
N LEU A 94 30.86 10.66 -28.39
CA LEU A 94 31.69 11.85 -28.25
C LEU A 94 32.89 11.73 -29.22
N LYS A 95 32.88 12.62 -30.23
CA LYS A 95 34.02 13.33 -30.87
C LYS A 95 35.12 12.60 -31.66
N ASN A 96 35.46 13.27 -32.77
CA ASN A 96 36.77 13.48 -33.41
C ASN A 96 37.40 12.40 -34.31
N SER A 97 37.47 12.69 -35.61
CA SER A 97 38.70 12.70 -36.44
C SER A 97 38.36 13.36 -37.78
N LYS A 98 38.87 14.55 -38.10
CA LYS A 98 40.22 14.93 -38.57
C LYS A 98 40.25 14.95 -40.09
#